data_AF-A0A1F9S113-F1
#
_entry.id   AF-A0A1F9S113-F1
#
_cell.length_a   1.000
_cell.length_b   1.000
_cell.length_c   1.000
_cell.angle_alpha   90.00
_cell.angle_beta   90.00
_cell.angle_gamma   90.00
#
_symmetry.space_group_name_H-M   'P 1'
#
loop_
_entity.id
_entity.type
_entity.pdbx_description
1 polymer ?
#
loop_
_entity_poly.entity_id
_entity_poly.type
_entity_poly.pdbx_seq_one_letter_code
_entity_poly.pdbx_strand_id
1 'polypeptide(L)'
;MALVLLLVALPTGFYFARYADSILKGAMAERRQKAASQMANSAVADYFRQFSQDSYNGHFDPASLERPESFYSAGYSTVTFIPDSINRTLYLKAEGVYGTPERPRTRRVLEAMVQFSSDLVQYGTMVNGAFTVSASNVRYDGGFYTNGNLSITGANVRFNGGPVVVKGNLSGAASVVIDGDLYYSGGSAGSVSVTGTKYNYVPSVNWPTLNFGYYDAHYTYKTTTAKTIVFNSTGTFTVVGGATYAIPPDGALIYGENTNLTVRGIVSGRVSVIAGAAAAGNCSSGTGKITVGGDLYYVNASSIAAAANASFGALARNCVSFDKTGSDLLAVGVYFVEQGTSNMRANGSSGRTLKIYGVRTQGISMSGFSSASINYDVNLRSFQPPGLPERALLVNWNLH
;
A
#
# COMPACT_ATOMS: atom_id res chain seq x y z
N MET A 1 26.52 68.29 -37.73
CA MET A 1 27.00 66.97 -37.25
C MET A 1 26.56 66.69 -35.80
N ALA A 2 26.92 67.52 -34.81
CA ALA A 2 26.53 67.30 -33.41
C ALA A 2 25.00 67.24 -33.15
N LEU A 3 24.22 68.09 -33.82
CA LEU A 3 22.75 68.16 -33.63
C LEU A 3 22.00 66.94 -34.21
N VAL A 4 22.52 66.37 -35.31
CA VAL A 4 21.98 65.15 -35.93
C VAL A 4 22.33 63.91 -35.09
N LEU A 5 23.52 63.87 -34.50
CA LEU A 5 23.92 62.86 -33.52
C LEU A 5 23.04 62.89 -32.26
N LEU A 6 22.68 64.09 -31.77
CA LEU A 6 21.79 64.28 -30.62
C LEU A 6 20.35 63.81 -30.91
N LEU A 7 19.84 64.08 -32.11
CA LEU A 7 18.51 63.66 -32.59
C LEU A 7 18.35 62.14 -32.70
N VAL A 8 19.44 61.39 -32.89
CA VAL A 8 19.42 59.92 -32.94
C VAL A 8 19.77 59.33 -31.57
N ALA A 9 20.77 59.87 -30.87
CA ALA A 9 21.27 59.30 -29.61
C ALA A 9 20.26 59.42 -28.44
N LEU A 10 19.51 60.52 -28.33
CA LEU A 10 18.53 60.71 -27.24
C LEU A 10 17.34 59.75 -27.33
N PRO A 11 16.63 59.65 -28.49
CA PRO A 11 15.53 58.69 -28.63
C PRO A 11 16.00 57.24 -28.48
N THR A 12 17.16 56.89 -29.02
CA THR A 12 17.75 55.55 -28.90
C THR A 12 18.12 55.25 -27.44
N GLY A 13 18.77 56.18 -26.73
CA GLY A 13 19.08 56.02 -25.30
C GLY A 13 17.83 55.89 -24.42
N PHE A 14 16.79 56.68 -24.69
CA PHE A 14 15.51 56.59 -24.00
C PHE A 14 14.80 55.25 -24.28
N TYR A 15 14.84 54.79 -25.53
CA TYR A 15 14.29 53.49 -25.93
C TYR A 15 15.03 52.33 -25.23
N PHE A 16 16.36 52.36 -25.20
CA PHE A 16 17.17 51.36 -24.48
C PHE A 16 16.90 51.38 -22.97
N ALA A 17 16.78 52.56 -22.35
CA ALA A 17 16.44 52.68 -20.93
C ALA A 17 15.05 52.09 -20.62
N ARG A 18 14.04 52.37 -21.46
CA ARG A 18 12.70 51.76 -21.32
C ARG A 18 12.71 50.25 -21.55
N TYR A 19 13.48 49.78 -22.53
CA TYR A 19 13.63 48.36 -22.81
C TYR A 19 14.31 47.63 -21.64
N ALA A 20 15.38 48.20 -21.09
CA ALA A 20 16.09 47.66 -19.93
C ALA A 20 15.19 47.64 -18.68
N ASP A 21 14.43 48.70 -18.42
CA ASP A 21 13.47 48.75 -17.30
C ASP A 21 12.35 47.70 -17.45
N SER A 22 11.84 47.51 -18.67
CA SER A 22 10.84 46.47 -18.97
C SER A 22 11.40 45.06 -18.72
N ILE A 23 12.62 44.78 -19.18
CA ILE A 23 13.30 43.48 -18.94
C ILE A 23 13.55 43.29 -17.45
N LEU A 24 14.04 44.30 -16.73
CA LEU A 24 14.30 44.22 -15.29
C LEU A 24 13.02 43.94 -14.51
N LYS A 25 11.91 44.61 -14.85
CA LYS A 25 10.59 44.34 -14.25
C LYS A 25 10.12 42.92 -14.55
N GLY A 26 10.28 42.45 -15.79
CA GLY A 26 9.97 41.08 -16.19
C GLY A 26 10.78 40.05 -15.41
N ALA A 27 12.10 40.21 -15.34
CA ALA A 27 13.00 39.34 -14.60
C ALA A 27 12.70 39.32 -13.09
N MET A 28 12.36 40.48 -12.51
CA MET A 28 11.93 40.55 -11.12
C MET A 28 10.57 39.85 -10.89
N ALA A 29 9.60 40.00 -11.78
CA ALA A 29 8.33 39.32 -11.69
C ALA A 29 8.50 37.79 -11.81
N GLU A 30 9.31 37.33 -12.76
CA GLU A 30 9.64 35.92 -12.93
C GLU A 30 10.35 35.35 -11.70
N ARG A 31 11.33 36.08 -11.13
CA ARG A 31 12.01 35.68 -9.90
C ARG A 31 11.04 35.53 -8.73
N ARG A 32 10.08 36.45 -8.59
CA ARG A 32 9.04 36.39 -7.54
C ARG A 32 8.11 35.20 -7.74
N GLN A 33 7.70 34.92 -8.98
CA GLN A 33 6.89 33.75 -9.31
C GLN A 33 7.64 32.45 -9.01
N LYS A 34 8.91 32.34 -9.41
CA LYS A 34 9.77 31.18 -9.10
C LYS A 34 9.90 30.95 -7.60
N ALA A 35 10.14 32.01 -6.83
CA ALA A 35 10.25 31.91 -5.38
C ALA A 35 8.92 31.46 -4.74
N ALA A 36 7.78 32.03 -5.15
CA ALA A 36 6.47 31.61 -4.68
C ALA A 36 6.18 30.13 -5.01
N SER A 37 6.49 29.67 -6.23
CA SER A 37 6.35 28.24 -6.61
C SER A 37 7.27 27.33 -5.79
N GLN A 38 8.50 27.76 -5.50
CA GLN A 38 9.43 26.98 -4.66
C GLN A 38 8.91 26.82 -3.23
N MET A 39 8.31 27.86 -2.65
CA MET A 39 7.69 27.78 -1.32
C MET A 39 6.51 26.79 -1.31
N ALA A 40 5.61 26.87 -2.29
CA ALA A 40 4.51 25.89 -2.43
C ALA A 40 5.04 24.44 -2.59
N ASN A 41 6.05 24.24 -3.44
CA ASN A 41 6.67 22.92 -3.63
C ASN A 41 7.31 22.39 -2.35
N SER A 42 8.03 23.22 -1.60
CA SER A 42 8.68 22.82 -0.35
C SER A 42 7.66 22.34 0.69
N ALA A 43 6.51 23.02 0.78
CA ALA A 43 5.44 22.63 1.69
C ALA A 43 4.90 21.24 1.36
N VAL A 44 4.69 20.93 0.08
CA VAL A 44 4.22 19.59 -0.35
C VAL A 44 5.30 18.53 -0.20
N ALA A 45 6.56 18.84 -0.56
CA ALA A 45 7.68 17.91 -0.41
C ALA A 45 7.87 17.47 1.05
N ASP A 46 7.67 18.38 1.99
CA ASP A 46 7.68 18.06 3.42
C ASP A 46 6.57 17.10 3.84
N TYR A 47 5.35 17.24 3.31
CA TYR A 47 4.27 16.28 3.56
C TYR A 47 4.65 14.89 3.05
N PHE A 48 5.21 14.80 1.83
CA PHE A 48 5.72 13.52 1.32
C PHE A 48 6.86 12.97 2.17
N ARG A 49 7.72 13.84 2.73
CA ARG A 49 8.74 13.42 3.70
C ARG A 49 8.09 12.83 4.95
N GLN A 50 7.09 13.50 5.52
CA GLN A 50 6.33 12.99 6.67
C GLN A 50 5.67 11.65 6.36
N PHE A 51 4.95 11.54 5.24
CA PHE A 51 4.27 10.31 4.82
C PHE A 51 5.25 9.17 4.51
N SER A 52 6.48 9.49 4.10
CA SER A 52 7.52 8.48 3.87
C SER A 52 8.12 7.93 5.16
N GLN A 53 8.02 8.67 6.28
CA GLN A 53 8.61 8.30 7.56
C GLN A 53 7.70 7.41 8.41
N ASP A 54 6.37 7.54 8.26
CA ASP A 54 5.39 6.75 8.99
C ASP A 54 4.33 6.18 8.05
N SER A 55 4.23 4.85 7.98
CA SER A 55 3.26 4.12 7.15
C SER A 55 1.89 3.96 7.79
N TYR A 56 1.67 4.48 9.00
CA TYR A 56 0.48 4.22 9.80
C TYR A 56 -0.19 5.47 10.36
N ASN A 57 0.56 6.43 10.89
CA ASN A 57 -0.03 7.55 11.62
C ASN A 57 -0.31 8.79 10.77
N GLY A 58 -1.43 9.45 11.09
CA GLY A 58 -1.63 10.87 10.83
C GLY A 58 -1.84 11.27 9.37
N HIS A 59 -2.16 10.32 8.49
CA HIS A 59 -2.36 10.63 7.07
C HIS A 59 -3.70 11.32 6.79
N PHE A 60 -4.67 11.15 7.70
CA PHE A 60 -6.04 11.63 7.56
C PHE A 60 -6.54 12.43 8.76
N ASP A 61 -5.72 12.58 9.81
CA ASP A 61 -6.08 13.36 11.00
C ASP A 61 -5.66 14.83 10.83
N PRO A 62 -6.61 15.78 10.78
CA PRO A 62 -6.31 17.21 10.66
C PRO A 62 -5.30 17.72 11.67
N ALA A 63 -5.35 17.27 12.93
CA ALA A 63 -4.44 17.76 13.96
C ALA A 63 -2.98 17.33 13.71
N SER A 64 -2.79 16.14 13.14
CA SER A 64 -1.48 15.62 12.76
C SER A 64 -0.92 16.19 11.46
N LEU A 65 -1.79 16.78 10.63
CA LEU A 65 -1.46 17.42 9.35
C LEU A 65 -1.32 18.94 9.47
N GLU A 66 -1.79 19.52 10.58
CA GLU A 66 -1.70 20.95 10.84
C GLU A 66 -0.23 21.36 10.96
N ARG A 67 0.16 22.38 10.19
CA ARG A 67 1.50 22.94 10.21
C ARG A 67 1.42 24.44 10.50
N PRO A 68 2.32 24.97 11.35
CA PRO A 68 2.46 26.40 11.49
C PRO A 68 2.93 27.00 10.16
N GLU A 69 2.48 28.21 9.86
CA GLU A 69 2.91 28.94 8.67
C GLU A 69 4.43 29.06 8.64
N SER A 70 5.03 28.62 7.53
CA SER A 70 6.49 28.67 7.37
C SER A 70 6.86 30.03 6.79
N PHE A 71 7.54 30.85 7.60
CA PHE A 71 8.01 32.18 7.20
C PHE A 71 9.46 32.09 6.68
N TYR A 72 9.65 32.50 5.43
CA TYR A 72 10.95 32.72 4.83
C TYR A 72 11.27 34.21 4.81
N SER A 73 12.55 34.56 4.73
CA SER A 73 13.01 35.97 4.70
C SER A 73 12.39 36.82 3.56
N ALA A 74 11.77 36.19 2.55
CA ALA A 74 11.14 36.84 1.41
C ALA A 74 9.68 36.42 1.15
N GLY A 75 9.06 35.60 2.00
CA GLY A 75 7.74 35.02 1.72
C GLY A 75 7.21 34.08 2.80
N TYR A 76 6.04 33.49 2.56
CA TYR A 76 5.45 32.49 3.44
C TYR A 76 4.69 31.43 2.63
N SER A 77 4.35 30.32 3.27
CA SER A 77 3.50 29.28 2.68
C SER A 77 2.38 28.85 3.62
N THR A 78 1.19 28.63 3.06
CA THR A 78 0.03 28.07 3.76
C THR A 78 -0.42 26.78 3.07
N VAL A 79 -1.03 25.87 3.82
CA VAL A 79 -1.54 24.61 3.27
C VAL A 79 -2.93 24.33 3.82
N THR A 80 -3.84 23.96 2.93
CA THR A 80 -5.17 23.43 3.29
C THR A 80 -5.27 22.00 2.81
N PHE A 81 -5.93 21.15 3.58
CA PHE A 81 -6.09 19.73 3.26
C PHE A 81 -7.52 19.26 3.46
N ILE A 82 -7.94 18.29 2.64
CA ILE A 82 -9.24 17.63 2.75
C ILE A 82 -8.98 16.12 2.75
N PRO A 83 -9.06 15.46 3.93
CA PRO A 83 -8.86 14.02 4.04
C PRO A 83 -10.13 13.26 3.66
N ASP A 84 -9.98 12.18 2.90
CA ASP A 84 -11.01 11.18 2.64
C ASP A 84 -10.45 9.80 3.03
N SER A 85 -10.69 9.42 4.28
CA SER A 85 -10.22 8.15 4.85
C SER A 85 -10.90 6.91 4.25
N ILE A 86 -12.08 7.08 3.64
CA ILE A 86 -12.81 5.98 3.00
C ILE A 86 -12.11 5.60 1.70
N ASN A 87 -11.85 6.59 0.84
CA ASN A 87 -11.16 6.38 -0.43
C ASN A 87 -9.63 6.42 -0.31
N ARG A 88 -9.11 6.66 0.90
CA ARG A 88 -7.69 6.78 1.22
C ARG A 88 -6.99 7.84 0.36
N THR A 89 -7.64 8.98 0.21
CA THR A 89 -7.10 10.10 -0.53
C THR A 89 -6.97 11.33 0.36
N LEU A 90 -5.97 12.15 0.06
CA LEU A 90 -5.75 13.43 0.69
C LEU A 90 -5.59 14.46 -0.43
N TYR A 91 -6.51 15.40 -0.47
CA TYR A 91 -6.35 16.58 -1.31
C TYR A 91 -5.53 17.63 -0.54
N LEU A 92 -4.43 18.05 -1.13
CA LEU A 92 -3.49 19.03 -0.58
C LEU A 92 -3.48 20.25 -1.50
N LYS A 93 -3.69 21.42 -0.91
CA LYS A 93 -3.55 22.70 -1.60
C LYS A 93 -2.54 23.55 -0.84
N ALA A 94 -1.35 23.68 -1.42
CA ALA A 94 -0.28 24.50 -0.90
C ALA A 94 -0.21 25.83 -1.65
N GLU A 95 -0.16 26.92 -0.91
CA GLU A 95 -0.02 28.27 -1.44
C GLU A 95 1.34 28.82 -1.01
N GLY A 96 2.14 29.25 -1.99
CA GLY A 96 3.38 29.97 -1.75
C GLY A 96 3.20 31.44 -2.11
N VAL A 97 3.63 32.33 -1.21
CA VAL A 97 3.48 33.78 -1.36
C VAL A 97 4.83 34.46 -1.22
N TYR A 98 5.19 35.29 -2.21
CA TYR A 98 6.34 36.18 -2.12
C TYR A 98 5.89 37.54 -1.58
N GLY A 99 6.49 38.00 -0.47
CA GLY A 99 6.10 39.21 0.26
C GLY A 99 5.80 38.93 1.74
N THR A 100 5.26 39.93 2.44
CA THR A 100 4.77 39.73 3.81
C THR A 100 3.28 39.43 3.79
N PRO A 101 2.71 38.84 4.87
CA PRO A 101 1.26 38.60 4.96
C PRO A 101 0.42 39.85 4.72
N GLU A 102 0.91 41.02 5.13
CA GLU A 102 0.22 42.31 4.99
C GLU A 102 0.36 42.90 3.58
N ARG A 103 1.35 42.45 2.80
CA ARG A 103 1.66 42.96 1.45
C ARG A 103 2.13 41.83 0.51
N PRO A 104 1.23 40.92 0.12
CA PRO A 104 1.55 39.86 -0.82
C PRO A 104 1.83 40.45 -2.21
N ARG A 105 2.97 40.10 -2.80
CA ARG A 105 3.37 40.61 -4.14
C ARG A 105 3.11 39.61 -5.25
N THR A 106 3.18 38.32 -4.95
CA THR A 106 2.96 37.25 -5.92
C THR A 106 2.53 35.98 -5.19
N ARG A 107 1.56 35.27 -5.74
CA ARG A 107 1.01 34.02 -5.20
C ARG A 107 1.12 32.94 -6.25
N ARG A 108 1.44 31.72 -5.83
CA ARG A 108 1.36 30.50 -6.63
C ARG A 108 0.69 29.42 -5.82
N VAL A 109 -0.18 28.66 -6.47
CA VAL A 109 -0.98 27.62 -5.83
C VAL A 109 -0.62 26.29 -6.46
N LEU A 110 -0.44 25.31 -5.59
CA LEU A 110 -0.14 23.95 -5.94
C LEU A 110 -1.23 23.06 -5.35
N GLU A 111 -1.86 22.29 -6.23
CA GLU A 111 -2.88 21.33 -5.87
C GLU A 111 -2.35 19.93 -6.17
N ALA A 112 -2.39 19.07 -5.16
CA ALA A 112 -1.92 17.70 -5.22
C ALA A 112 -3.01 16.77 -4.68
N MET A 113 -3.17 15.63 -5.34
CA MET A 113 -3.97 14.52 -4.81
C MET A 113 -3.02 13.39 -4.46
N VAL A 114 -3.00 13.03 -3.18
CA VAL A 114 -2.22 11.91 -2.65
C VAL A 114 -3.16 10.75 -2.40
N GLN A 115 -2.81 9.56 -2.88
CA GLN A 115 -3.51 8.32 -2.57
C GLN A 115 -2.62 7.46 -1.70
N PHE A 116 -3.18 6.95 -0.61
CA PHE A 116 -2.49 6.03 0.27
C PHE A 116 -2.86 4.60 -0.09
N SER A 117 -1.85 3.77 -0.33
CA SER A 117 -2.04 2.38 -0.72
C SER A 117 -0.97 1.49 -0.09
N SER A 118 -1.35 0.30 0.32
CA SER A 118 -0.43 -0.70 0.84
C SER A 118 0.23 -1.50 -0.28
N ASP A 119 1.54 -1.73 -0.17
CA ASP A 119 2.26 -2.67 -1.05
C ASP A 119 1.69 -4.10 -0.93
N LEU A 120 1.01 -4.42 0.20
CA LEU A 120 0.35 -5.71 0.45
C LEU A 120 -0.86 -6.00 -0.44
N VAL A 121 -1.35 -5.03 -1.19
CA VAL A 121 -2.45 -5.25 -2.15
C VAL A 121 -2.02 -5.00 -3.60
N GLN A 122 -0.75 -4.68 -3.83
CA GLN A 122 -0.23 -4.43 -5.18
C GLN A 122 0.01 -5.72 -5.97
N TYR A 123 0.26 -6.84 -5.32
CA TYR A 123 0.53 -8.11 -5.99
C TYR A 123 -0.42 -9.19 -5.46
N GLY A 124 -0.87 -10.10 -6.33
CA GLY A 124 -1.64 -11.26 -5.91
C GLY A 124 -0.82 -12.23 -5.06
N THR A 125 0.49 -12.30 -5.31
CA THR A 125 1.45 -13.02 -4.45
C THR A 125 2.71 -12.18 -4.28
N MET A 126 3.13 -11.99 -3.03
CA MET A 126 4.30 -11.17 -2.69
C MET A 126 5.16 -11.93 -1.68
N VAL A 127 6.37 -12.41 -1.99
CA VAL A 127 7.14 -13.26 -1.08
C VAL A 127 8.42 -12.56 -0.60
N ASN A 128 8.71 -12.59 0.70
CA ASN A 128 9.90 -11.96 1.29
C ASN A 128 11.13 -12.88 1.33
N GLY A 129 11.55 -13.39 0.18
CA GLY A 129 12.75 -14.22 0.09
C GLY A 129 12.74 -15.07 -1.15
N ALA A 130 13.63 -16.05 -1.21
CA ALA A 130 13.62 -17.02 -2.31
C ALA A 130 12.33 -17.87 -2.28
N PHE A 131 11.82 -18.21 -3.46
CA PHE A 131 10.59 -19.00 -3.60
C PHE A 131 10.70 -20.02 -4.72
N THR A 132 10.12 -21.19 -4.50
CA THR A 132 10.08 -22.27 -5.50
C THR A 132 8.64 -22.63 -5.84
N VAL A 133 8.29 -22.54 -7.12
CA VAL A 133 7.03 -23.06 -7.67
C VAL A 133 7.29 -24.48 -8.17
N SER A 134 6.93 -25.47 -7.36
CA SER A 134 7.08 -26.89 -7.70
C SER A 134 5.84 -27.52 -8.34
N ALA A 135 4.66 -26.91 -8.14
CA ALA A 135 3.41 -27.41 -8.70
C ALA A 135 3.31 -27.16 -10.21
N SER A 136 2.75 -28.12 -10.93
CA SER A 136 2.47 -28.02 -12.37
C SER A 136 1.02 -27.58 -12.64
N ASN A 137 0.78 -26.97 -13.80
CA ASN A 137 -0.53 -26.45 -14.24
C ASN A 137 -1.12 -25.40 -13.28
N VAL A 138 -0.27 -24.57 -12.68
CA VAL A 138 -0.68 -23.50 -11.77
C VAL A 138 -0.72 -22.16 -12.47
N ARG A 139 -1.69 -21.34 -12.08
CA ARG A 139 -1.86 -19.97 -12.55
C ARG A 139 -1.78 -19.00 -11.36
N TYR A 140 -1.00 -17.95 -11.51
CA TYR A 140 -0.91 -16.84 -10.56
C TYR A 140 -1.48 -15.59 -11.21
N ASP A 141 -2.59 -15.08 -10.68
CA ASP A 141 -3.20 -13.83 -11.14
C ASP A 141 -2.80 -12.63 -10.28
N GLY A 142 -2.79 -11.41 -10.85
CA GLY A 142 -2.70 -10.16 -10.08
C GLY A 142 -1.29 -9.61 -9.81
N GLY A 143 -0.30 -10.04 -10.58
CA GLY A 143 1.12 -9.70 -10.39
C GLY A 143 1.78 -10.58 -9.33
N PHE A 144 3.09 -10.75 -9.47
CA PHE A 144 3.88 -11.62 -8.61
C PHE A 144 5.16 -10.90 -8.20
N TYR A 145 5.45 -10.85 -6.90
CA TYR A 145 6.68 -10.26 -6.38
C TYR A 145 7.43 -11.27 -5.52
N THR A 146 8.75 -11.30 -5.65
CA THR A 146 9.62 -12.07 -4.76
C THR A 146 10.91 -11.32 -4.43
N ASN A 147 11.21 -11.20 -3.14
CA ASN A 147 12.42 -10.56 -2.61
C ASN A 147 13.60 -11.55 -2.57
N GLY A 148 13.87 -12.21 -3.69
CA GLY A 148 14.93 -13.20 -3.82
C GLY A 148 14.86 -13.96 -5.15
N ASN A 149 15.52 -15.12 -5.22
CA ASN A 149 15.47 -15.97 -6.40
C ASN A 149 14.07 -16.59 -6.57
N LEU A 150 13.61 -16.71 -7.81
CA LEU A 150 12.41 -17.47 -8.17
C LEU A 150 12.83 -18.72 -8.94
N SER A 151 12.52 -19.90 -8.42
CA SER A 151 12.77 -21.16 -9.11
C SER A 151 11.45 -21.82 -9.50
N ILE A 152 11.27 -22.11 -10.79
CA ILE A 152 10.05 -22.72 -11.31
C ILE A 152 10.41 -24.08 -11.88
N THR A 153 10.08 -25.13 -11.13
CA THR A 153 10.34 -26.52 -11.53
C THR A 153 9.07 -27.23 -12.01
N GLY A 154 7.90 -26.70 -11.68
CA GLY A 154 6.62 -27.19 -12.19
C GLY A 154 6.46 -26.91 -13.69
N ALA A 155 5.72 -27.77 -14.39
CA ALA A 155 5.40 -27.60 -15.80
C ALA A 155 4.12 -26.76 -15.99
N ASN A 156 4.00 -26.05 -17.12
CA ASN A 156 2.80 -25.25 -17.46
C ASN A 156 2.41 -24.24 -16.38
N VAL A 157 3.38 -23.50 -15.84
CA VAL A 157 3.15 -22.42 -14.88
C VAL A 157 2.85 -21.15 -15.64
N ARG A 158 1.74 -20.48 -15.31
CA ARG A 158 1.36 -19.20 -15.94
C ARG A 158 1.23 -18.10 -14.89
N PHE A 159 1.91 -16.98 -15.11
CA PHE A 159 1.64 -15.72 -14.40
C PHE A 159 0.75 -14.89 -15.31
N ASN A 160 -0.43 -14.52 -14.85
CA ASN A 160 -1.46 -13.93 -15.68
C ASN A 160 -1.98 -12.61 -15.10
N GLY A 161 -1.68 -11.51 -15.79
CA GLY A 161 -2.13 -10.19 -15.37
C GLY A 161 -1.26 -9.62 -14.25
N GLY A 162 -0.72 -8.42 -14.51
CA GLY A 162 0.22 -7.73 -13.62
C GLY A 162 1.68 -8.11 -13.86
N PRO A 163 2.63 -7.30 -13.35
CA PRO A 163 4.06 -7.54 -13.53
C PRO A 163 4.56 -8.70 -12.65
N VAL A 164 5.58 -9.41 -13.14
CA VAL A 164 6.37 -10.35 -12.35
C VAL A 164 7.68 -9.67 -11.96
N VAL A 165 7.96 -9.58 -10.67
CA VAL A 165 9.12 -8.88 -10.11
C VAL A 165 9.94 -9.86 -9.28
N VAL A 166 11.20 -10.07 -9.67
CA VAL A 166 12.12 -11.03 -9.05
C VAL A 166 13.40 -10.32 -8.64
N LYS A 167 13.57 -10.06 -7.33
CA LYS A 167 14.79 -9.44 -6.80
C LYS A 167 15.93 -10.45 -6.65
N GLY A 168 16.27 -11.11 -7.75
CA GLY A 168 17.24 -12.20 -7.82
C GLY A 168 17.22 -12.87 -9.19
N ASN A 169 17.76 -14.08 -9.24
CA ASN A 169 17.72 -14.91 -10.43
C ASN A 169 16.33 -15.52 -10.61
N LEU A 170 15.85 -15.56 -11.84
CA LEU A 170 14.71 -16.36 -12.25
C LEU A 170 15.21 -17.60 -12.97
N SER A 171 14.73 -18.78 -12.58
CA SER A 171 14.90 -20.02 -13.32
C SER A 171 13.55 -20.65 -13.66
N GLY A 172 13.42 -21.13 -14.89
CA GLY A 172 12.20 -21.75 -15.39
C GLY A 172 12.36 -22.18 -16.85
N ALA A 173 11.58 -23.17 -17.26
CA ALA A 173 11.56 -23.67 -18.63
C ALA A 173 10.75 -22.76 -19.57
N ALA A 174 10.85 -22.97 -20.89
CA ALA A 174 10.08 -22.24 -21.89
C ALA A 174 8.56 -22.48 -21.82
N SER A 175 8.13 -23.57 -21.16
CA SER A 175 6.71 -23.83 -20.87
C SER A 175 6.14 -22.95 -19.77
N VAL A 176 6.98 -22.18 -19.06
CA VAL A 176 6.54 -21.16 -18.12
C VAL A 176 6.22 -19.89 -18.90
N VAL A 177 5.00 -19.38 -18.72
CA VAL A 177 4.51 -18.18 -19.41
C VAL A 177 4.27 -17.06 -18.42
N ILE A 178 4.90 -15.92 -18.65
CA ILE A 178 4.63 -14.66 -17.97
C ILE A 178 3.83 -13.80 -18.93
N ASP A 179 2.54 -13.64 -18.63
CA ASP A 179 1.62 -12.82 -19.38
C ASP A 179 1.58 -11.39 -18.83
N GLY A 180 2.66 -10.66 -19.09
CA GLY A 180 2.95 -9.33 -18.55
C GLY A 180 4.43 -8.98 -18.63
N ASP A 181 4.81 -7.89 -17.97
CA ASP A 181 6.22 -7.47 -17.87
C ASP A 181 6.98 -8.29 -16.82
N LEU A 182 8.25 -8.59 -17.10
CA LEU A 182 9.19 -9.21 -16.17
C LEU A 182 10.25 -8.19 -15.74
N TYR A 183 10.37 -7.98 -14.43
CA TYR A 183 11.41 -7.20 -13.78
C TYR A 183 12.30 -8.16 -12.99
N TYR A 184 13.59 -8.18 -13.27
CA TYR A 184 14.54 -9.02 -12.53
C TYR A 184 15.86 -8.28 -12.29
N SER A 185 16.59 -8.66 -11.24
CA SER A 185 17.89 -8.05 -10.90
C SER A 185 19.03 -9.06 -10.82
N GLY A 186 18.76 -10.35 -11.02
CA GLY A 186 19.77 -11.40 -11.07
C GLY A 186 20.46 -11.50 -12.43
N GLY A 187 21.49 -12.34 -12.51
CA GLY A 187 22.22 -12.60 -13.76
C GLY A 187 21.47 -13.46 -14.78
N SER A 188 20.31 -14.01 -14.42
CA SER A 188 19.49 -14.84 -15.31
C SER A 188 18.00 -14.58 -15.15
N ALA A 189 17.31 -14.52 -16.28
CA ALA A 189 15.85 -14.54 -16.37
C ALA A 189 15.28 -15.95 -16.69
N GLY A 190 16.15 -16.97 -16.76
CA GLY A 190 15.77 -18.33 -17.16
C GLY A 190 15.36 -18.42 -18.63
N SER A 191 14.75 -19.54 -19.01
CA SER A 191 14.24 -19.78 -20.36
C SER A 191 12.75 -19.47 -20.50
N VAL A 192 12.17 -18.72 -19.56
CA VAL A 192 10.72 -18.44 -19.51
C VAL A 192 10.26 -17.61 -20.72
N SER A 193 9.04 -17.89 -21.15
CA SER A 193 8.34 -17.10 -22.16
C SER A 193 7.69 -15.88 -21.50
N VAL A 194 7.93 -14.68 -22.04
CA VAL A 194 7.36 -13.42 -21.53
C VAL A 194 6.66 -12.74 -22.69
N THR A 195 5.37 -12.45 -22.54
CA THR A 195 4.57 -11.78 -23.58
C THR A 195 4.77 -10.27 -23.59
N GLY A 196 5.08 -9.67 -22.43
CA GLY A 196 5.45 -8.27 -22.28
C GLY A 196 6.96 -8.02 -22.42
N THR A 197 7.45 -7.00 -21.72
CA THR A 197 8.87 -6.60 -21.79
C THR A 197 9.68 -7.20 -20.64
N LYS A 198 10.93 -7.57 -20.93
CA LYS A 198 11.92 -8.00 -19.93
C LYS A 198 12.81 -6.81 -19.54
N TYR A 199 12.81 -6.46 -18.25
CA TYR A 199 13.64 -5.41 -17.68
C TYR A 199 14.64 -6.01 -16.69
N ASN A 200 15.93 -5.74 -16.89
CA ASN A 200 16.98 -6.05 -15.91
C ASN A 200 17.11 -4.90 -14.89
N TYR A 201 15.99 -4.62 -14.25
CA TYR A 201 15.84 -3.63 -13.19
C TYR A 201 14.65 -4.08 -12.34
N VAL A 202 14.72 -3.86 -11.04
CA VAL A 202 13.64 -4.16 -10.10
C VAL A 202 13.19 -2.87 -9.43
N PRO A 203 11.90 -2.51 -9.52
CA PRO A 203 11.34 -1.40 -8.77
C PRO A 203 11.61 -1.56 -7.27
N SER A 204 11.93 -0.46 -6.58
CA SER A 204 12.13 -0.49 -5.14
C SER A 204 10.81 -0.78 -4.42
N VAL A 205 10.69 -1.99 -3.87
CA VAL A 205 9.59 -2.39 -2.99
C VAL A 205 10.17 -2.55 -1.58
N ASN A 206 9.60 -1.82 -0.63
CA ASN A 206 9.96 -1.95 0.78
C ASN A 206 9.07 -3.02 1.40
N TRP A 207 9.68 -3.98 2.09
CA TRP A 207 8.89 -4.98 2.79
C TRP A 207 8.18 -4.34 3.98
N PRO A 208 6.85 -4.43 4.09
CA PRO A 208 6.12 -3.83 5.18
C PRO A 208 6.47 -4.50 6.52
N THR A 209 6.48 -3.71 7.58
CA THR A 209 6.71 -4.17 8.97
C THR A 209 5.48 -3.79 9.79
N LEU A 210 5.04 -4.67 10.69
CA LEU A 210 3.89 -4.42 11.56
C LEU A 210 4.30 -3.48 12.70
N ASN A 211 3.57 -2.37 12.83
CA ASN A 211 3.74 -1.49 13.98
C ASN A 211 2.80 -1.90 15.12
N PHE A 212 3.31 -2.74 16.03
CA PHE A 212 2.52 -3.18 17.19
C PHE A 212 2.14 -2.05 18.16
N GLY A 213 2.94 -0.98 18.24
CA GLY A 213 2.57 0.20 19.02
C GLY A 213 1.38 0.95 18.43
N TYR A 214 1.29 1.02 17.10
CA TYR A 214 0.11 1.57 16.41
C TYR A 214 -1.16 0.75 16.71
N TYR A 215 -1.08 -0.58 16.59
CA TYR A 215 -2.23 -1.46 16.85
C TYR A 215 -2.65 -1.45 18.32
N ASP A 216 -1.70 -1.24 19.24
CA ASP A 216 -1.98 -1.10 20.67
C ASP A 216 -2.69 0.22 21.00
N ALA A 217 -2.44 1.29 20.25
CA ALA A 217 -3.07 2.59 20.44
C ALA A 217 -4.44 2.73 19.76
N HIS A 218 -4.72 1.97 18.69
CA HIS A 218 -5.88 2.18 17.79
C HIS A 218 -6.83 0.98 17.67
N TYR A 219 -6.78 0.02 18.61
CA TYR A 219 -7.65 -1.16 18.52
C TYR A 219 -9.13 -0.81 18.77
N THR A 220 -10.01 -1.55 18.10
CA THR A 220 -11.44 -1.66 18.45
C THR A 220 -11.64 -2.71 19.54
N TYR A 221 -10.87 -3.81 19.47
CA TYR A 221 -10.85 -4.84 20.50
C TYR A 221 -9.44 -5.35 20.73
N LYS A 222 -9.02 -5.46 21.99
CA LYS A 222 -7.73 -5.99 22.40
C LYS A 222 -7.89 -7.20 23.32
N THR A 223 -7.03 -8.20 23.16
CA THR A 223 -6.92 -9.31 24.10
C THR A 223 -5.48 -9.79 24.25
N THR A 224 -5.14 -10.28 25.44
CA THR A 224 -3.86 -10.92 25.77
C THR A 224 -4.00 -12.44 25.91
N THR A 225 -5.20 -12.98 25.67
CA THR A 225 -5.50 -14.41 25.78
C THR A 225 -6.02 -14.95 24.46
N ALA A 226 -5.94 -16.26 24.25
CA ALA A 226 -6.36 -16.84 22.98
C ALA A 226 -7.89 -16.72 22.84
N LYS A 227 -8.36 -16.24 21.70
CA LYS A 227 -9.79 -16.01 21.44
C LYS A 227 -10.18 -16.45 20.04
N THR A 228 -11.43 -16.87 19.92
CA THR A 228 -12.09 -17.08 18.63
C THR A 228 -13.01 -15.90 18.35
N ILE A 229 -12.83 -15.28 17.19
CA ILE A 229 -13.61 -14.17 16.66
C ILE A 229 -14.51 -14.72 15.55
N VAL A 230 -15.82 -14.49 15.67
CA VAL A 230 -16.80 -14.87 14.67
C VAL A 230 -17.39 -13.62 14.04
N PHE A 231 -17.16 -13.41 12.76
CA PHE A 231 -17.73 -12.30 12.00
C PHE A 231 -19.17 -12.60 11.61
N ASN A 232 -20.04 -11.60 11.76
CA ASN A 232 -21.47 -11.71 11.50
C ASN A 232 -21.85 -10.88 10.27
N SER A 233 -22.84 -11.34 9.51
CA SER A 233 -23.36 -10.63 8.32
C SER A 233 -23.97 -9.26 8.62
N THR A 234 -24.24 -8.96 9.89
CA THR A 234 -24.92 -7.75 10.37
C THR A 234 -24.00 -6.56 10.62
N GLY A 235 -22.73 -6.62 10.24
CA GLY A 235 -21.79 -5.52 10.52
C GLY A 235 -21.15 -5.61 11.90
N THR A 236 -21.07 -6.81 12.48
CA THR A 236 -20.59 -7.03 13.86
C THR A 236 -19.63 -8.21 13.92
N PHE A 237 -18.87 -8.32 15.00
CA PHE A 237 -18.10 -9.52 15.34
C PHE A 237 -18.35 -9.94 16.78
N THR A 238 -18.37 -11.25 17.02
CA THR A 238 -18.59 -11.85 18.33
C THR A 238 -17.30 -12.51 18.81
N VAL A 239 -16.88 -12.17 20.03
CA VAL A 239 -15.81 -12.90 20.73
C VAL A 239 -16.44 -14.11 21.40
N VAL A 240 -16.01 -15.33 21.05
CA VAL A 240 -16.56 -16.55 21.65
C VAL A 240 -16.31 -16.57 23.16
N GLY A 241 -17.38 -16.76 23.94
CA GLY A 241 -17.34 -16.64 25.40
C GLY A 241 -17.20 -15.20 25.90
N GLY A 242 -17.53 -14.21 25.06
CA GLY A 242 -17.46 -12.79 25.36
C GLY A 242 -18.58 -11.99 24.68
N ALA A 243 -18.34 -10.70 24.46
CA ALA A 243 -19.31 -9.77 23.90
C ALA A 243 -19.30 -9.74 22.36
N THR A 244 -20.35 -9.11 21.81
CA THR A 244 -20.45 -8.74 20.39
C THR A 244 -20.14 -7.25 20.24
N TYR A 245 -19.38 -6.90 19.21
CA TYR A 245 -18.94 -5.55 18.92
C TYR A 245 -19.40 -5.14 17.52
N ALA A 246 -19.81 -3.89 17.36
CA ALA A 246 -20.10 -3.31 16.05
C ALA A 246 -18.79 -2.98 15.32
N ILE A 247 -18.78 -3.18 14.00
CA ILE A 247 -17.67 -2.74 13.14
C ILE A 247 -17.92 -1.28 12.76
N PRO A 248 -17.03 -0.35 13.15
CA PRO A 248 -17.16 1.05 12.79
C PRO A 248 -17.12 1.29 11.27
N PRO A 249 -17.72 2.38 10.74
CA PRO A 249 -17.70 2.69 9.31
C PRO A 249 -16.29 2.88 8.72
N ASP A 250 -15.35 3.42 9.50
CA ASP A 250 -13.93 3.58 9.17
C ASP A 250 -13.13 2.26 9.27
N GLY A 251 -13.71 1.26 9.94
CA GLY A 251 -13.20 -0.10 10.05
C GLY A 251 -12.81 -0.49 11.47
N ALA A 252 -12.60 -1.78 11.70
CA ALA A 252 -12.20 -2.32 13.00
C ALA A 252 -10.78 -2.88 13.00
N LEU A 253 -10.05 -2.65 14.09
CA LEU A 253 -8.77 -3.28 14.38
C LEU A 253 -8.92 -4.21 15.59
N ILE A 254 -8.66 -5.50 15.37
CA ILE A 254 -8.74 -6.53 16.42
C ILE A 254 -7.31 -6.97 16.75
N TYR A 255 -6.81 -6.60 17.93
CA TYR A 255 -5.42 -6.83 18.32
C TYR A 255 -5.27 -7.90 19.40
N GLY A 256 -4.58 -8.99 19.06
CA GLY A 256 -4.11 -10.00 19.98
C GLY A 256 -2.68 -9.70 20.40
N GLU A 257 -2.49 -9.13 21.59
CA GLU A 257 -1.17 -8.87 22.15
C GLU A 257 -0.57 -10.15 22.71
N ASN A 258 0.56 -10.58 22.14
CA ASN A 258 1.29 -11.78 22.56
C ASN A 258 0.40 -13.02 22.75
N THR A 259 -0.52 -13.23 21.81
CA THR A 259 -1.50 -14.32 21.88
C THR A 259 -1.83 -14.85 20.48
N ASN A 260 -2.70 -15.85 20.40
CA ASN A 260 -3.20 -16.41 19.16
C ASN A 260 -4.69 -16.06 18.98
N LEU A 261 -5.09 -15.81 17.74
CA LEU A 261 -6.49 -15.52 17.41
C LEU A 261 -6.98 -16.53 16.39
N THR A 262 -8.23 -16.97 16.56
CA THR A 262 -8.93 -17.79 15.56
C THR A 262 -10.04 -16.94 14.95
N VAL A 263 -10.21 -16.98 13.63
CA VAL A 263 -11.20 -16.19 12.90
C VAL A 263 -12.05 -17.08 11.99
N ARG A 264 -13.32 -16.72 11.82
CA ARG A 264 -14.26 -17.34 10.85
C ARG A 264 -15.53 -16.48 10.71
N GLY A 265 -16.37 -16.79 9.72
CA GLY A 265 -17.71 -16.21 9.57
C GLY A 265 -17.86 -15.31 8.35
N ILE A 266 -18.73 -14.31 8.46
CA ILE A 266 -19.13 -13.41 7.37
C ILE A 266 -18.63 -12.01 7.66
N VAL A 267 -17.69 -11.50 6.86
CA VAL A 267 -17.14 -10.16 7.01
C VAL A 267 -18.07 -9.14 6.34
N SER A 268 -18.87 -8.47 7.16
CA SER A 268 -19.65 -7.27 6.82
C SER A 268 -19.03 -6.10 7.56
N GLY A 269 -18.35 -5.22 6.85
CA GLY A 269 -17.47 -4.18 7.40
C GLY A 269 -16.02 -4.34 6.97
N ARG A 270 -15.20 -3.31 7.21
CA ARG A 270 -13.75 -3.35 6.95
C ARG A 270 -13.03 -3.74 8.23
N VAL A 271 -12.28 -4.85 8.24
CA VAL A 271 -11.65 -5.35 9.47
C VAL A 271 -10.24 -5.86 9.22
N SER A 272 -9.33 -5.54 10.14
CA SER A 272 -8.05 -6.23 10.26
C SER A 272 -7.90 -6.90 11.61
N VAL A 273 -7.43 -8.14 11.59
CA VAL A 273 -7.07 -8.94 12.76
C VAL A 273 -5.56 -9.03 12.83
N ILE A 274 -4.99 -8.68 13.97
CA ILE A 274 -3.56 -8.57 14.19
C ILE A 274 -3.16 -9.48 15.34
N ALA A 275 -2.20 -10.37 15.14
CA ALA A 275 -1.63 -11.19 16.20
C ALA A 275 -0.16 -10.83 16.43
N GLY A 276 0.10 -10.11 17.52
CA GLY A 276 1.43 -9.76 17.99
C GLY A 276 2.10 -10.90 18.78
N ALA A 277 3.42 -10.84 18.84
CA ALA A 277 4.24 -11.66 19.73
C ALA A 277 5.43 -10.84 20.21
N ALA A 278 5.97 -11.20 21.38
CA ALA A 278 7.16 -10.56 21.94
C ALA A 278 8.39 -10.75 21.04
N ALA A 279 8.49 -11.91 20.36
CA ALA A 279 9.59 -12.24 19.46
C ALA A 279 9.08 -12.77 18.12
N ALA A 280 9.88 -12.51 17.07
CA ALA A 280 9.73 -13.13 15.77
C ALA A 280 9.99 -14.64 15.86
N GLY A 281 9.22 -15.43 15.11
CA GLY A 281 9.34 -16.88 15.08
C GLY A 281 8.62 -17.50 13.90
N ASN A 282 7.98 -18.65 14.13
CA ASN A 282 7.36 -19.47 13.08
C ASN A 282 6.03 -20.10 13.52
N CYS A 283 5.46 -20.97 12.69
CA CYS A 283 4.22 -21.68 13.01
C CYS A 283 4.29 -22.62 14.22
N SER A 284 5.47 -22.87 14.81
CA SER A 284 5.66 -23.60 16.06
C SER A 284 5.73 -22.69 17.30
N SER A 285 5.82 -21.36 17.14
CA SER A 285 5.86 -20.41 18.27
C SER A 285 4.65 -20.54 19.21
N GLY A 286 4.73 -20.12 20.47
CA GLY A 286 3.57 -20.15 21.37
C GLY A 286 2.48 -19.12 21.02
N THR A 287 2.89 -17.98 20.45
CA THR A 287 2.05 -16.77 20.28
C THR A 287 2.26 -16.13 18.90
N GLY A 288 1.44 -15.13 18.56
CA GLY A 288 1.55 -14.35 17.32
C GLY A 288 0.99 -15.06 16.10
N LYS A 289 -0.02 -15.91 16.28
CA LYS A 289 -0.65 -16.68 15.21
C LYS A 289 -2.10 -16.26 14.97
N ILE A 290 -2.50 -16.31 13.71
CA ILE A 290 -3.90 -16.22 13.30
C ILE A 290 -4.30 -17.53 12.64
N THR A 291 -5.38 -18.13 13.10
CA THR A 291 -5.97 -19.34 12.49
C THR A 291 -7.30 -19.01 11.86
N VAL A 292 -7.44 -19.21 10.56
CA VAL A 292 -8.74 -19.25 9.88
C VAL A 292 -9.36 -20.61 10.16
N GLY A 293 -10.21 -20.68 11.18
CA GLY A 293 -10.75 -21.89 11.79
C GLY A 293 -12.13 -22.33 11.25
N GLY A 294 -12.42 -21.98 9.99
CA GLY A 294 -13.71 -22.15 9.34
C GLY A 294 -13.79 -21.30 8.08
N ASP A 295 -14.94 -21.30 7.40
CA ASP A 295 -15.10 -20.44 6.23
C ASP A 295 -15.10 -18.96 6.63
N LEU A 296 -14.49 -18.15 5.78
CA LEU A 296 -14.43 -16.70 5.89
C LEU A 296 -14.74 -16.10 4.52
N TYR A 297 -15.89 -15.44 4.39
CA TYR A 297 -16.36 -14.81 3.16
C TYR A 297 -16.85 -13.39 3.42
N TYR A 298 -16.93 -12.57 2.38
CA TYR A 298 -17.52 -11.23 2.47
C TYR A 298 -19.06 -11.31 2.57
N VAL A 299 -19.68 -10.24 3.06
CA VAL A 299 -21.14 -10.10 3.11
C VAL A 299 -21.78 -10.33 1.73
N ASN A 300 -23.01 -10.88 1.73
CA ASN A 300 -23.71 -11.50 0.60
C ASN A 300 -23.17 -12.91 0.28
N ALA A 301 -23.73 -13.90 0.98
CA ALA A 301 -23.28 -15.30 1.05
C ALA A 301 -22.47 -15.80 -0.15
N SER A 302 -21.25 -16.31 0.13
CA SER A 302 -20.26 -16.76 -0.86
C SER A 302 -19.58 -15.67 -1.68
N SER A 303 -19.72 -14.38 -1.30
CA SER A 303 -18.94 -13.32 -1.91
C SER A 303 -17.44 -13.50 -1.63
N ILE A 304 -16.65 -13.44 -2.71
CA ILE A 304 -15.20 -13.64 -2.73
C ILE A 304 -14.44 -12.37 -3.14
N ALA A 305 -15.15 -11.27 -3.39
CA ALA A 305 -14.58 -10.01 -3.84
C ALA A 305 -14.83 -8.90 -2.82
N ALA A 306 -13.77 -8.17 -2.46
CA ALA A 306 -13.84 -7.06 -1.52
C ALA A 306 -14.73 -5.94 -2.08
N ALA A 307 -15.32 -5.16 -1.18
CA ALA A 307 -16.19 -4.04 -1.49
C ALA A 307 -15.96 -2.90 -0.48
N ALA A 308 -16.48 -1.71 -0.77
CA ALA A 308 -16.34 -0.53 0.10
C ALA A 308 -16.73 -0.79 1.56
N ASN A 309 -17.70 -1.67 1.78
CA ASN A 309 -18.20 -2.06 3.09
C ASN A 309 -17.78 -3.49 3.51
N ALA A 310 -16.85 -4.14 2.81
CA ALA A 310 -16.43 -5.51 3.14
C ALA A 310 -14.98 -5.76 2.70
N SER A 311 -14.06 -5.78 3.67
CA SER A 311 -12.67 -6.15 3.43
C SER A 311 -12.06 -6.77 4.68
N PHE A 312 -11.14 -7.71 4.50
CA PHE A 312 -10.53 -8.45 5.60
C PHE A 312 -9.01 -8.51 5.49
N GLY A 313 -8.32 -8.25 6.59
CA GLY A 313 -6.88 -8.46 6.74
C GLY A 313 -6.55 -9.35 7.94
N ALA A 314 -5.63 -10.29 7.76
CA ALA A 314 -5.01 -11.08 8.82
C ALA A 314 -3.51 -10.80 8.84
N LEU A 315 -3.05 -10.08 9.85
CA LEU A 315 -1.67 -9.62 10.01
C LEU A 315 -1.03 -10.32 11.21
N ALA A 316 -0.26 -11.37 10.96
CA ALA A 316 0.37 -12.14 12.02
C ALA A 316 1.87 -11.85 12.10
N ARG A 317 2.41 -11.82 13.32
CA ARG A 317 3.86 -11.77 13.51
C ARG A 317 4.54 -13.08 13.09
N ASN A 318 3.96 -14.22 13.48
CA ASN A 318 4.64 -15.51 13.42
C ASN A 318 4.01 -16.52 12.47
N CYS A 319 2.67 -16.57 12.33
CA CYS A 319 2.04 -17.57 11.46
C CYS A 319 0.59 -17.23 11.10
N VAL A 320 0.19 -17.56 9.88
CA VAL A 320 -1.22 -17.71 9.50
C VAL A 320 -1.48 -19.18 9.19
N SER A 321 -2.49 -19.78 9.83
CA SER A 321 -2.95 -21.14 9.50
C SER A 321 -4.37 -21.16 8.95
N PHE A 322 -4.63 -22.06 8.00
CA PHE A 322 -5.94 -22.33 7.43
C PHE A 322 -6.38 -23.73 7.85
N ASP A 323 -7.23 -23.82 8.88
CA ASP A 323 -7.51 -25.08 9.55
C ASP A 323 -9.02 -25.38 9.54
N LYS A 324 -9.42 -26.40 8.77
CA LYS A 324 -10.81 -26.90 8.76
C LYS A 324 -10.85 -28.36 8.32
N THR A 325 -11.43 -29.21 9.16
CA THR A 325 -11.55 -30.65 8.91
C THR A 325 -12.95 -31.01 8.39
N GLY A 326 -13.04 -32.10 7.62
CA GLY A 326 -14.32 -32.68 7.16
C GLY A 326 -15.00 -31.95 6.00
N SER A 327 -14.52 -30.79 5.57
CA SER A 327 -15.09 -29.99 4.48
C SER A 327 -14.05 -29.11 3.80
N ASP A 328 -14.41 -28.53 2.65
CA ASP A 328 -13.61 -27.50 1.98
C ASP A 328 -13.49 -26.25 2.86
N LEU A 329 -12.37 -25.53 2.77
CA LEU A 329 -12.17 -24.24 3.43
C LEU A 329 -12.17 -23.13 2.38
N LEU A 330 -12.99 -22.10 2.57
CA LEU A 330 -12.91 -20.87 1.80
C LEU A 330 -12.48 -19.70 2.69
N ALA A 331 -11.50 -18.92 2.26
CA ALA A 331 -11.01 -17.75 2.98
C ALA A 331 -10.79 -16.55 2.05
N VAL A 332 -11.28 -15.38 2.44
CA VAL A 332 -11.11 -14.12 1.69
C VAL A 332 -10.15 -13.15 2.41
N GLY A 333 -9.47 -12.28 1.68
CA GLY A 333 -8.75 -11.13 2.26
C GLY A 333 -7.24 -11.13 2.11
N VAL A 334 -6.58 -10.23 2.84
CA VAL A 334 -5.11 -10.06 2.86
C VAL A 334 -4.51 -10.89 3.97
N TYR A 335 -3.60 -11.80 3.64
CA TYR A 335 -2.88 -12.65 4.59
C TYR A 335 -1.41 -12.24 4.63
N PHE A 336 -1.02 -11.63 5.74
CA PHE A 336 0.33 -11.16 5.97
C PHE A 336 0.99 -11.90 7.13
N VAL A 337 2.22 -12.34 6.91
CA VAL A 337 3.10 -12.76 8.00
C VAL A 337 4.38 -11.95 7.89
N GLU A 338 4.69 -11.21 8.95
CA GLU A 338 5.83 -10.28 8.99
C GLU A 338 7.17 -10.99 8.76
N GLN A 339 7.32 -12.19 9.32
CA GLN A 339 8.58 -12.91 9.39
C GLN A 339 8.52 -14.26 8.68
N GLY A 340 9.65 -14.66 8.10
CA GLY A 340 9.83 -15.95 7.42
C GLY A 340 9.31 -16.00 5.98
N THR A 341 9.50 -17.14 5.33
CA THR A 341 9.04 -17.42 3.95
C THR A 341 8.13 -18.65 3.87
N SER A 342 7.90 -19.34 4.99
CA SER A 342 7.16 -20.61 5.09
C SER A 342 6.30 -20.70 6.35
N ASN A 343 5.88 -19.56 6.87
CA ASN A 343 5.04 -19.37 8.05
C ASN A 343 3.55 -19.25 7.70
N MET A 344 3.15 -19.75 6.53
CA MET A 344 1.74 -20.03 6.24
C MET A 344 1.53 -21.53 6.06
N ARG A 345 0.50 -22.06 6.70
CA ARG A 345 0.17 -23.48 6.60
C ARG A 345 -1.32 -23.71 6.48
N ALA A 346 -1.70 -24.86 5.94
CA ALA A 346 -3.08 -25.29 5.88
C ALA A 346 -3.21 -26.74 6.35
N ASN A 347 -4.16 -27.02 7.24
CA ASN A 347 -4.47 -28.36 7.71
C ASN A 347 -5.94 -28.67 7.43
N GLY A 348 -6.17 -29.72 6.63
CA GLY A 348 -7.49 -30.09 6.15
C GLY A 348 -7.79 -31.57 6.25
N SER A 349 -8.61 -32.06 5.32
CA SER A 349 -8.96 -33.47 5.20
C SER A 349 -8.80 -33.93 3.75
N SER A 350 -8.45 -35.22 3.57
CA SER A 350 -8.31 -35.81 2.25
C SER A 350 -9.63 -35.70 1.46
N GLY A 351 -9.53 -35.45 0.16
CA GLY A 351 -10.65 -35.20 -0.73
C GLY A 351 -11.26 -33.80 -0.62
N ARG A 352 -10.64 -32.88 0.15
CA ARG A 352 -11.10 -31.49 0.32
C ARG A 352 -10.17 -30.48 -0.32
N THR A 353 -10.73 -29.31 -0.60
CA THR A 353 -10.06 -28.20 -1.27
C THR A 353 -9.90 -26.99 -0.34
N LEU A 354 -8.72 -26.39 -0.34
CA LEU A 354 -8.49 -25.04 0.19
C LEU A 354 -8.74 -24.00 -0.90
N LYS A 355 -9.59 -23.01 -0.65
CA LYS A 355 -9.87 -21.90 -1.56
C LYS A 355 -9.54 -20.58 -0.89
N ILE A 356 -8.59 -19.83 -1.44
CA ILE A 356 -8.20 -18.51 -0.94
C ILE A 356 -8.47 -17.49 -2.04
N TYR A 357 -9.19 -16.42 -1.70
CA TYR A 357 -9.45 -15.28 -2.58
C TYR A 357 -8.88 -14.02 -1.94
N GLY A 358 -7.78 -13.50 -2.48
CA GLY A 358 -7.12 -12.33 -1.92
C GLY A 358 -5.62 -12.30 -2.17
N VAL A 359 -4.89 -11.76 -1.20
CA VAL A 359 -3.42 -11.63 -1.28
C VAL A 359 -2.78 -12.43 -0.16
N ARG A 360 -1.63 -13.02 -0.46
CA ARG A 360 -0.79 -13.69 0.54
C ARG A 360 0.67 -13.30 0.37
N THR A 361 1.40 -13.37 1.47
CA THR A 361 2.82 -13.00 1.50
C THR A 361 3.82 -14.14 1.57
N GLN A 362 3.35 -15.38 1.62
CA GLN A 362 4.22 -16.56 1.72
C GLN A 362 3.60 -17.76 1.00
N GLY A 363 4.43 -18.77 0.72
CA GLY A 363 3.94 -20.08 0.30
C GLY A 363 3.15 -20.76 1.42
N ILE A 364 2.15 -21.57 1.06
CA ILE A 364 1.33 -22.29 2.03
C ILE A 364 1.79 -23.74 2.07
N SER A 365 2.34 -24.18 3.20
CA SER A 365 2.59 -25.60 3.45
C SER A 365 1.26 -26.30 3.72
N MET A 366 0.90 -27.26 2.87
CA MET A 366 -0.39 -27.94 2.96
C MET A 366 -0.23 -29.33 3.58
N SER A 367 -1.11 -29.65 4.53
CA SER A 367 -1.35 -30.99 5.04
C SER A 367 -2.85 -31.32 5.00
N GLY A 368 -3.20 -32.57 4.70
CA GLY A 368 -4.59 -33.04 4.68
C GLY A 368 -5.40 -32.66 3.43
N PHE A 369 -5.42 -31.39 3.01
CA PHE A 369 -6.12 -30.98 1.79
C PHE A 369 -5.52 -31.62 0.53
N SER A 370 -6.36 -32.08 -0.38
CA SER A 370 -5.93 -32.71 -1.64
C SER A 370 -5.63 -31.71 -2.75
N SER A 371 -6.16 -30.48 -2.64
CA SER A 371 -5.95 -29.42 -3.62
C SER A 371 -6.08 -28.03 -2.99
N ALA A 372 -5.50 -27.03 -3.64
CA ALA A 372 -5.71 -25.63 -3.31
C ALA A 372 -5.98 -24.79 -4.56
N SER A 373 -6.85 -23.81 -4.42
CA SER A 373 -7.09 -22.74 -5.37
C SER A 373 -6.78 -21.42 -4.68
N ILE A 374 -5.82 -20.66 -5.20
CA ILE A 374 -5.48 -19.34 -4.69
C ILE A 374 -5.67 -18.34 -5.81
N ASN A 375 -6.64 -17.44 -5.64
CA ASN A 375 -7.05 -16.47 -6.64
C ASN A 375 -6.87 -15.07 -6.08
N TYR A 376 -6.44 -14.15 -6.93
CA TYR A 376 -6.29 -12.75 -6.53
C TYR A 376 -7.65 -12.04 -6.53
N ASP A 377 -7.95 -11.35 -5.43
CA ASP A 377 -9.08 -10.42 -5.34
C ASP A 377 -8.62 -9.03 -5.76
N VAL A 378 -8.93 -8.65 -7.01
CA VAL A 378 -8.54 -7.36 -7.60
C VAL A 378 -9.12 -6.16 -6.84
N ASN A 379 -10.25 -6.34 -6.16
CA ASN A 379 -10.95 -5.27 -5.48
C ASN A 379 -10.24 -4.84 -4.19
N LEU A 380 -9.33 -5.67 -3.65
CA LEU A 380 -8.54 -5.31 -2.47
C LEU A 380 -7.64 -4.10 -2.69
N ARG A 381 -7.31 -3.74 -3.94
CA ARG A 381 -6.60 -2.48 -4.22
C ARG A 381 -7.43 -1.24 -3.92
N SER A 382 -8.71 -1.29 -4.27
CA SER A 382 -9.66 -0.18 -4.06
C SER A 382 -10.26 -0.20 -2.66
N PHE A 383 -10.45 -1.39 -2.09
CA PHE A 383 -11.14 -1.59 -0.80
C PHE A 383 -10.24 -2.34 0.17
N GLN A 384 -9.15 -1.67 0.56
CA GLN A 384 -8.16 -2.20 1.47
C GLN A 384 -8.71 -2.32 2.90
N PRO A 385 -8.38 -3.38 3.65
CA PRO A 385 -8.59 -3.44 5.09
C PRO A 385 -7.91 -2.27 5.84
N PRO A 386 -8.45 -1.84 7.00
CA PRO A 386 -7.85 -0.78 7.81
C PRO A 386 -6.53 -1.25 8.43
N GLY A 387 -5.64 -0.32 8.77
CA GLY A 387 -4.39 -0.65 9.50
C GLY A 387 -3.40 -1.53 8.73
N LEU A 388 -3.50 -1.59 7.39
CA LEU A 388 -2.38 -2.04 6.56
C LEU A 388 -1.32 -0.94 6.50
N PRO A 389 -0.02 -1.27 6.48
CA PRO A 389 1.03 -0.28 6.25
C PRO A 389 0.87 0.36 4.87
N GLU A 390 0.72 1.67 4.84
CA GLU A 390 0.39 2.48 3.66
C GLU A 390 1.60 3.29 3.17
N ARG A 391 1.58 3.61 1.87
CA ARG A 391 2.51 4.52 1.23
C ARG A 391 1.74 5.60 0.49
N ALA A 392 2.22 6.83 0.59
CA ALA A 392 1.72 7.95 -0.20
C ALA A 392 2.17 7.84 -1.66
N LEU A 393 1.19 7.83 -2.56
CA LEU A 393 1.38 7.88 -4.00
C LEU A 393 0.85 9.22 -4.52
N LEU A 394 1.67 9.96 -5.24
CA LEU A 394 1.24 11.18 -5.91
C LEU A 394 0.42 10.80 -7.15
N VAL A 395 -0.88 11.10 -7.16
CA VAL A 395 -1.77 10.74 -8.28
C VAL A 395 -1.94 11.88 -9.26
N ASN A 396 -2.02 13.11 -8.76
CA ASN A 396 -2.14 14.30 -9.59
C ASN A 396 -1.37 15.47 -8.96
N TRP A 397 -0.82 16.33 -9.81
CA TRP A 397 -0.05 17.50 -9.44
C TRP A 397 -0.29 18.62 -10.45
N ASN A 398 -0.82 19.75 -9.97
CA ASN A 398 -1.04 20.92 -10.80
C ASN A 398 -0.53 22.19 -10.10
N LEU A 399 0.25 23.00 -10.83
CA LEU A 399 0.79 24.26 -10.37
C LEU A 399 0.22 25.39 -11.23
N HIS A 400 -0.43 26.37 -10.60
CA HIS A 400 -1.00 27.53 -11.29
C HIS A 400 -0.70 28.86 -10.62
#